data_AF-A0A351ARN1-F1
#
_entry.id   AF-A0A351ARN1-F1
#
_cell.length_a   1.000
_cell.length_b   1.000
_cell.length_c   1.000
_cell.angle_alpha   90.00
_cell.angle_beta   90.00
_cell.angle_gamma   90.00
#
_symmetry.space_group_name_H-M   'P 1'
#
loop_
_entity.id
_entity.type
_entity.pdbx_description
1 polymer ?
#
loop_
_entity_poly.entity_id
_entity_poly.type
_entity_poly.pdbx_seq_one_letter_code
_entity_poly.pdbx_strand_id
1 'polypeptide(L)' 'MGNNVSRNIQVMGIVNLTDDSFFAGSRNLRPDGTFDEGLFRDRIVNMLDSGADILDLGACSTRPGSDS' A
#
# COMPACT_ATOMS: atom_id res chain seq x y z
N MET A 1 8.76 18.49 -36.30
CA MET A 1 7.97 17.30 -35.90
C MET A 1 8.18 17.13 -34.40
N GLY A 2 7.16 17.40 -33.58
CA GLY A 2 7.29 17.33 -32.13
C GLY A 2 7.45 15.88 -31.69
N ASN A 3 8.44 15.60 -30.85
CA ASN A 3 8.64 14.28 -30.26
C ASN A 3 7.42 13.94 -29.38
N ASN A 4 6.56 13.05 -29.86
CA ASN A 4 5.49 12.46 -29.07
C ASN A 4 6.13 11.44 -28.12
N VAL A 5 6.63 11.92 -26.99
CA VAL A 5 7.03 11.03 -25.88
C VAL A 5 5.74 10.45 -25.32
N SER A 6 5.47 9.17 -25.61
CA SER A 6 4.39 8.45 -24.93
C SER A 6 4.74 8.44 -23.44
N ARG A 7 3.98 9.18 -22.62
CA ARG A 7 4.14 9.11 -21.17
C ARG A 7 3.58 7.77 -20.71
N ASN A 8 4.46 6.87 -20.30
CA ASN A 8 4.04 5.68 -19.56
C ASN A 8 3.68 6.11 -18.14
N ILE A 9 2.38 6.12 -17.80
CA ILE A 9 1.93 6.42 -16.45
C ILE A 9 2.12 5.17 -15.62
N GLN A 10 2.97 5.25 -14.61
CA GLN A 10 3.17 4.16 -13.66
C GLN A 10 2.19 4.26 -12.51
N VAL A 11 1.67 3.12 -12.08
CA VAL A 11 0.77 3.00 -10.93
C VAL A 11 1.56 2.55 -9.71
N MET A 12 1.41 3.28 -8.61
CA MET A 12 2.02 2.94 -7.31
C MET A 12 0.92 2.47 -6.34
N GLY A 13 1.03 1.23 -5.88
CA GLY A 13 0.23 0.69 -4.79
C GLY A 13 0.82 1.08 -3.43
N ILE A 14 0.03 1.73 -2.59
CA ILE A 14 0.43 2.11 -1.23
C ILE A 14 0.03 1.00 -0.26
N VAL A 15 1.00 0.48 0.48
CA VAL A 15 0.82 -0.57 1.48
C VAL A 15 1.26 -0.05 2.84
N ASN A 16 0.29 0.30 3.68
CA ASN A 16 0.55 0.70 5.05
C ASN A 16 0.70 -0.54 5.94
N LEU A 17 1.84 -0.66 6.61
CA LEU A 17 2.17 -1.74 7.53
C LEU A 17 1.72 -1.44 8.97
N THR A 18 1.40 -0.18 9.27
CA THR A 18 0.95 0.25 10.60
C THR A 18 -0.58 0.17 10.75
N ASP A 19 -0.97 -0.12 11.99
CA ASP A 19 -2.32 -0.12 12.54
C ASP A 19 -2.97 1.27 12.62
N ASP A 20 -2.15 2.32 12.59
CA ASP A 20 -2.51 3.75 12.55
C ASP A 20 -3.40 4.14 11.35
N SER A 21 -3.44 3.35 10.28
CA SER A 21 -4.05 3.77 9.03
C SER A 21 -5.53 4.19 9.16
N PHE A 22 -5.84 5.39 8.63
CA PHE A 22 -7.17 6.05 8.69
C PHE A 22 -8.33 5.18 8.18
N PHE A 23 -8.04 4.15 7.38
CA PHE A 23 -9.01 3.21 6.85
C PHE A 23 -8.85 1.83 7.51
N ALA A 24 -9.87 1.39 8.27
CA ALA A 24 -9.80 0.12 9.00
C ALA A 24 -9.54 -1.10 8.09
N GLY A 25 -10.01 -1.05 6.83
CA GLY A 25 -9.82 -2.13 5.86
C GLY A 25 -8.42 -2.21 5.24
N SER A 26 -7.47 -1.34 5.59
CA SER A 26 -6.05 -1.48 5.16
C SER A 26 -5.18 -2.21 6.16
N ARG A 27 -5.72 -2.57 7.33
CA ARG A 27 -4.95 -3.24 8.39
C ARG A 27 -4.81 -4.72 8.07
N ASN A 28 -3.57 -5.21 8.05
CA ASN A 28 -3.27 -6.64 7.89
C ASN A 28 -3.19 -7.28 9.28
N LEU A 29 -4.31 -7.25 10.02
CA LEU A 29 -4.38 -7.74 11.39
C LEU A 29 -5.38 -8.90 11.50
N ARG A 30 -5.05 -9.87 12.34
CA ARG A 30 -5.96 -10.90 12.83
C ARG A 30 -7.01 -10.29 13.78
N PRO A 31 -8.09 -11.03 14.09
CA PRO A 31 -9.08 -10.59 15.07
C PRO A 31 -8.51 -10.28 16.47
N ASP A 32 -7.37 -10.88 16.82
CA ASP A 32 -6.65 -10.64 18.09
C ASP A 32 -5.73 -9.41 18.05
N GLY A 33 -5.70 -8.67 16.94
CA GLY A 33 -4.85 -7.48 16.76
C GLY A 33 -3.40 -7.78 16.38
N THR A 34 -3.02 -9.05 16.18
CA THR A 34 -1.66 -9.41 15.70
C THR A 34 -1.55 -9.31 14.19
N PHE A 35 -0.33 -9.10 13.68
CA PHE A 35 -0.08 -9.03 12.25
C PHE A 35 -0.41 -10.35 11.53
N ASP A 36 -1.19 -10.27 10.45
CA ASP A 36 -1.54 -11.37 9.57
C ASP A 36 -0.73 -11.30 8.27
N GLU A 37 0.31 -12.15 8.19
CA GLU A 37 1.18 -12.26 7.01
C GLU A 37 0.42 -12.75 5.77
N GLY A 38 -0.61 -13.59 5.93
CA GLY A 38 -1.41 -14.10 4.82
C GLY A 38 -2.21 -12.99 4.16
N LEU A 39 -2.94 -12.19 4.96
CA LEU A 39 -3.69 -11.04 4.47
C LEU A 39 -2.79 -10.00 3.78
N PHE A 40 -1.61 -9.75 4.35
CA PHE A 40 -0.62 -8.86 3.76
C PHE A 40 -0.14 -9.36 2.40
N ARG A 41 0.20 -10.65 2.30
CA ARG A 41 0.66 -11.27 1.06
C ARG A 41 -0.43 -11.23 -0.02
N ASP A 42 -1.65 -11.61 0.32
CA ASP A 42 -2.76 -11.63 -0.62
C ASP A 42 -3.06 -10.22 -1.16
N ARG A 43 -2.91 -9.19 -0.33
CA ARG A 43 -3.05 -7.80 -0.76
C ARG A 43 -1.96 -7.41 -1.77
N ILE A 44 -0.70 -7.75 -1.49
CA ILE A 44 0.39 -7.48 -2.43
C ILE A 44 0.15 -8.19 -3.76
N VAL A 45 -0.23 -9.47 -3.73
CA VAL A 45 -0.55 -10.24 -4.94
C VAL A 45 -1.66 -9.56 -5.74
N ASN A 46 -2.75 -9.16 -5.08
CA ASN A 46 -3.85 -8.44 -5.74
C ASN A 46 -3.39 -7.11 -6.38
N MET A 47 -2.48 -6.37 -5.75
CA MET A 47 -1.95 -5.13 -6.32
C MET A 47 -1.10 -5.39 -7.57
N LEU A 48 -0.27 -6.43 -7.55
CA LEU A 48 0.51 -6.86 -8.71
C LEU A 48 -0.41 -7.32 -9.85
N ASP A 49 -1.41 -8.15 -9.56
CA ASP A 49 -2.38 -8.64 -10.55
C ASP A 49 -3.25 -7.51 -11.13
N SER A 50 -3.47 -6.44 -10.35
CA SER A 50 -4.17 -5.23 -10.80
C SER A 50 -3.31 -4.27 -11.62
N GLY A 51 -2.02 -4.58 -11.82
CA GLY A 51 -1.11 -3.78 -12.65
C GLY A 51 -0.38 -2.66 -11.91
N ALA A 52 -0.14 -2.80 -10.60
CA ALA A 52 0.78 -1.89 -9.90
C ALA A 52 2.22 -2.08 -10.41
N ASP A 53 2.83 -1.00 -10.90
CA ASP A 53 4.23 -0.98 -11.31
C ASP A 53 5.20 -0.82 -10.13
N ILE A 54 4.71 -0.17 -9.06
CA ILE A 54 5.48 0.17 -7.87
C ILE A 54 4.67 -0.19 -6.64
N LEU A 55 5.33 -0.68 -5.59
CA LEU A 55 4.76 -0.83 -4.26
C LEU A 55 5.52 0.06 -3.27
N ASP A 56 4.79 0.88 -2.53
CA ASP A 56 5.32 1.73 -1.46
C ASP A 56 4.91 1.16 -0.10
N LEU A 57 5.89 0.72 0.70
CA LEU A 57 5.67 0.06 1.98
C LEU A 57 5.90 1.06 3.12
N GLY A 58 4.82 1.61 3.66
CA GLY A 58 4.86 2.58 4.78
C GLY A 58 4.82 1.89 6.14
N ALA A 59 5.96 1.87 6.85
CA ALA A 59 6.07 1.32 8.21
C ALA A 59 5.89 2.34 9.34
N CYS A 60 5.72 3.62 9.01
CA CYS A 60 5.46 4.70 9.96
C CYS A 60 4.46 5.67 9.32
N SER A 61 3.47 6.10 10.09
CA SER A 61 2.49 7.06 9.60
C SER A 61 3.03 8.47 9.66
N THR A 62 2.68 9.27 8.65
CA THR A 62 2.92 10.71 8.62
C THR A 62 1.62 11.51 8.72
N ARG A 63 0.52 10.85 9.12
CA ARG A 63 -0.78 11.49 9.31
C ARG A 63 -0.69 12.55 10.42
N PRO A 64 -1.41 13.68 10.31
CA PRO A 64 -1.49 14.66 11.39
C PRO A 64 -1.97 14.02 12.70
N GLY A 65 -1.13 14.10 13.74
CA GLY A 65 -1.41 13.50 15.06
C GLY A 65 -0.99 12.03 15.21
N SER A 66 -0.16 11.50 14.31
CA SER A 66 0.52 10.22 14.55
C SER A 66 1.57 10.37 15.67
N ASP A 67 1.58 9.44 16.62
CA ASP A 67 2.61 9.37 17.65
C ASP A 67 3.94 8.93 17.03
N SER A 68 5.03 9.53 17.49
CA SER A 68 6.42 9.18 17.09
C SER A 68 7.03 8.14 18.03
#